data_AF-G5KD60-F1
#
_entry.id   AF-G5KD60-F1
#
_cell.length_a   1.000
_cell.length_b   1.000
_cell.length_c   1.000
_cell.angle_alpha   90.00
_cell.angle_beta   90.00
_cell.angle_gamma   90.00
#
_symmetry.space_group_name_H-M   'P 1'
#
loop_
_entity.id
_entity.type
_entity.pdbx_description
1 polymer ?
#
loop_
_entity_poly.entity_id
_entity_poly.type
_entity_poly.pdbx_seq_one_letter_code
_entity_poly.pdbx_strand_id
1 'polypeptide(L)'
;MPKKKNDPPKEQPELTEWQKRNIEFLQKKKQQAEEERVLREKLRIEKKAQFQPDLIEKDNNEKSEDGENVKKEKSFKKSFGKLSLKSKRKKEKKPKTKEQRARKQAMPIFLLASLAILISLFLISPFSKQKDITVSGNKNSQTQELIQALQVKQTDYFFTLITYNQHYINNVLKSVPWVKTARLDYQFPTHFNLTVTEHRIIAYTEKNGVYQPILENGKRIDTVQKSALPKNYIIINLDKEKDIQTLISALAKFDKTLAKNIHSISLANSNSTADLLKIEMQDGNLVRVPLSEIEKKLPYYDKIKSKLSEDSIVDMEVGIYTTTEANETETSDSSQTDVSSTTADNSQEQSETQANSSETNQTENTNNQQIEQNQSQTTNQEQAGQ
;
A
#
# COMPACT_ATOMS: atom_id res chain seq x y z
N MET A 1 1.98 -33.16 88.24
CA MET A 1 2.68 -33.82 87.11
C MET A 1 2.08 -33.30 85.80
N PRO A 2 2.87 -32.78 84.86
CA PRO A 2 2.38 -32.17 83.61
C PRO A 2 2.25 -33.23 82.51
N LYS A 3 1.18 -33.20 81.71
CA LYS A 3 1.14 -33.93 80.42
C LYS A 3 0.43 -33.13 79.33
N LYS A 4 1.26 -32.72 78.37
CA LYS A 4 1.06 -32.48 76.93
C LYS A 4 -0.17 -31.66 76.49
N LYS A 5 0.13 -30.42 76.09
CA LYS A 5 -0.60 -29.71 75.02
C LYS A 5 -0.52 -30.55 73.73
N ASN A 6 -1.67 -30.92 73.19
CA ASN A 6 -1.80 -31.39 71.82
C ASN A 6 -2.36 -30.23 71.01
N ASP A 7 -1.52 -29.65 70.14
CA ASP A 7 -1.97 -28.69 69.14
C ASP A 7 -2.79 -29.44 68.05
N PRO A 8 -3.90 -28.87 67.55
CA PRO A 8 -4.70 -29.50 66.50
C PRO A 8 -3.96 -29.50 65.15
N PRO A 9 -4.30 -30.42 64.22
CA PRO A 9 -3.62 -30.57 62.94
C PRO A 9 -3.74 -29.30 62.10
N LYS A 10 -2.61 -28.84 61.55
CA LYS A 10 -2.56 -27.75 60.56
C LYS A 10 -3.29 -28.21 59.29
N GLU A 11 -4.57 -27.88 59.17
CA GLU A 11 -5.32 -28.01 57.93
C GLU A 11 -4.65 -27.13 56.86
N GLN A 12 -4.20 -27.75 55.78
CA GLN A 12 -3.65 -27.02 54.65
C GLN A 12 -4.79 -26.27 53.97
N PRO A 13 -4.62 -24.99 53.60
CA PRO A 13 -5.67 -24.24 52.93
C PRO A 13 -6.00 -24.93 51.61
N GLU A 14 -7.22 -25.41 51.47
CA GLU A 14 -7.70 -26.00 50.23
C GLU A 14 -7.51 -24.97 49.10
N LEU A 15 -6.76 -25.34 48.07
CA LEU A 15 -6.49 -24.45 46.94
C LEU A 15 -7.82 -23.96 46.36
N THR A 16 -7.89 -22.66 46.09
CA THR A 16 -9.05 -22.06 45.42
C THR A 16 -9.31 -22.73 44.08
N GLU A 17 -10.58 -22.79 43.65
CA GLU A 17 -10.99 -23.33 42.35
C GLU A 17 -10.21 -22.70 41.17
N TRP A 18 -9.81 -21.43 41.31
CA TRP A 18 -8.94 -20.75 40.35
C TRP A 18 -7.51 -21.29 40.33
N GLN A 19 -6.91 -21.55 41.49
CA GLN A 19 -5.56 -22.13 41.58
C GLN A 19 -5.52 -23.55 41.01
N LYS A 20 -6.57 -24.35 41.26
CA LYS A 20 -6.72 -25.69 40.66
C LYS A 20 -6.75 -25.62 39.12
N ARG A 21 -7.57 -24.72 38.57
CA ARG A 21 -7.65 -24.51 37.10
C ARG A 21 -6.36 -23.96 36.50
N ASN A 22 -5.63 -23.10 37.20
CA ASN A 22 -4.36 -22.59 36.71
C ASN A 22 -3.28 -23.70 36.67
N ILE A 23 -3.24 -24.57 37.67
CA ILE A 23 -2.33 -25.74 37.68
C ILE A 23 -2.69 -26.70 36.54
N GLU A 24 -3.97 -26.98 36.33
CA GLU A 24 -4.45 -27.80 35.21
C GLU A 24 -4.08 -27.19 33.86
N PHE A 25 -4.25 -25.87 33.71
CA PHE A 25 -3.86 -25.14 32.51
C PHE A 25 -2.36 -25.26 32.24
N LEU A 26 -1.51 -25.09 33.25
CA LEU A 26 -0.06 -25.24 33.13
C LEU A 26 0.37 -26.67 32.79
N GLN A 27 -0.31 -27.68 33.34
CA GLN A 27 -0.08 -29.09 33.00
C GLN A 27 -0.47 -29.38 31.55
N LYS A 28 -1.63 -28.88 31.10
CA LYS A 28 -2.10 -29.02 29.71
C LYS A 28 -1.14 -28.34 28.72
N LYS A 29 -0.62 -27.15 29.06
CA LYS A 29 0.41 -26.44 28.29
C LYS A 29 1.71 -27.25 28.17
N LYS A 30 2.15 -27.91 29.25
CA LYS A 30 3.34 -28.78 29.23
C LYS A 30 3.14 -30.02 28.37
N GLN A 31 1.98 -30.67 28.47
CA GLN A 31 1.64 -31.83 27.64
C GLN A 31 1.61 -31.48 26.15
N GLN A 32 0.97 -30.36 25.79
CA GLN A 32 0.94 -29.87 24.40
C GLN A 32 2.36 -29.60 23.86
N ALA A 33 3.24 -29.00 24.66
CA ALA A 33 4.62 -28.74 24.28
C ALA A 33 5.44 -30.03 24.10
N GLU A 34 5.16 -31.08 24.88
CA GLU A 34 5.81 -32.38 24.77
C GLU A 34 5.31 -33.16 23.53
N GLU A 35 4.00 -33.14 23.27
CA GLU A 35 3.41 -33.70 22.05
C GLU A 35 3.97 -33.03 20.78
N GLU A 36 4.08 -31.70 20.79
CA GLU A 36 4.67 -30.94 19.67
C GLU A 36 6.15 -31.29 19.47
N ARG A 37 6.92 -31.47 20.55
CA ARG A 37 8.32 -31.93 20.48
C ARG A 37 8.45 -33.33 19.90
N VAL A 38 7.61 -34.26 20.34
CA VAL A 38 7.58 -35.63 19.82
C VAL A 38 7.18 -35.63 18.34
N LEU A 39 6.20 -34.82 17.94
CA LEU A 39 5.79 -34.67 16.55
C LEU A 39 6.93 -34.11 15.69
N ARG A 40 7.62 -33.08 16.18
CA ARG A 40 8.77 -32.47 15.49
C ARG A 40 9.94 -33.43 15.34
N GLU A 41 10.21 -34.26 16.35
CA GLU A 41 11.24 -35.28 16.28
C GLU A 41 10.88 -36.41 15.29
N LYS A 42 9.62 -36.86 15.27
CA LYS A 42 9.11 -37.79 14.25
C LYS A 42 9.27 -37.24 12.84
N LEU A 43 8.88 -35.98 12.61
CA LEU A 43 9.05 -35.31 11.32
C LEU A 43 10.54 -35.19 10.92
N ARG A 44 11.43 -34.96 11.89
CA ARG A 44 12.87 -34.90 11.64
C ARG A 44 13.45 -36.26 11.26
N ILE A 45 13.00 -37.33 11.91
CA ILE A 45 13.39 -38.71 11.58
C ILE A 45 12.86 -39.09 10.19
N GLU A 46 11.62 -38.73 9.88
CA GLU A 46 11.01 -38.96 8.56
C GLU A 46 11.74 -38.21 7.45
N LYS A 47 12.04 -36.92 7.65
CA LYS A 47 12.88 -36.15 6.72
C LYS A 47 14.28 -36.74 6.58
N LYS A 48 14.91 -37.16 7.68
CA LYS A 48 16.24 -37.81 7.64
C LYS A 48 16.20 -39.14 6.88
N ALA A 49 15.12 -39.91 7.03
CA ALA A 49 14.90 -41.16 6.30
C ALA A 49 14.60 -40.93 4.80
N GLN A 50 14.05 -39.77 4.43
CA GLN A 50 13.85 -39.39 3.03
C GLN A 50 15.13 -38.86 2.36
N PHE A 51 16.01 -38.18 3.10
CA PHE A 51 17.15 -37.44 2.50
C PHE A 51 18.48 -38.20 2.41
N GLN A 52 18.64 -39.39 3.03
CA GLN A 52 19.83 -40.24 2.82
C GLN A 52 19.48 -41.74 2.96
N PRO A 53 19.29 -42.48 1.84
CA PRO A 53 19.11 -43.93 1.91
C PRO A 53 20.43 -44.71 2.00
N ASP A 54 21.56 -44.20 1.50
CA ASP A 54 22.86 -44.89 1.51
C ASP A 54 24.01 -43.88 1.46
N LEU A 55 25.06 -44.07 2.27
CA LEU A 55 26.48 -44.01 1.88
C LEU A 55 27.39 -44.35 3.08
N ILE A 56 28.55 -44.95 2.74
CA ILE A 56 29.62 -45.62 3.53
C ILE A 56 29.40 -47.15 3.62
N GLU A 57 30.12 -48.02 2.89
CA GLU A 57 31.35 -47.85 2.10
C GLU A 57 31.53 -49.06 1.16
N LYS A 58 31.82 -48.83 -0.12
CA LYS A 58 32.65 -49.72 -0.94
C LYS A 58 33.64 -48.84 -1.69
N ASP A 59 34.85 -48.90 -1.18
CA ASP A 59 36.06 -48.32 -1.72
C ASP A 59 36.51 -49.11 -2.96
N ASN A 60 37.10 -48.42 -3.95
CA ASN A 60 37.80 -49.02 -5.09
C ASN A 60 38.97 -48.10 -5.49
N ASN A 61 40.18 -48.56 -5.13
CA ASN A 61 41.46 -48.62 -5.87
C ASN A 61 41.66 -47.61 -7.03
N GLU A 62 42.77 -46.88 -7.22
CA GLU A 62 44.19 -47.27 -7.13
C GLU A 62 45.08 -46.05 -7.47
N LYS A 63 46.18 -45.80 -6.72
CA LYS A 63 47.58 -45.66 -7.22
C LYS A 63 48.57 -45.02 -6.20
N SER A 64 49.70 -45.73 -6.09
CA SER A 64 51.12 -45.40 -5.78
C SER A 64 51.55 -43.92 -5.75
N GLU A 65 52.60 -43.47 -5.04
CA GLU A 65 53.83 -44.08 -4.51
C GLU A 65 54.49 -43.10 -3.49
N ASP A 66 55.25 -43.66 -2.54
CA ASP A 66 56.44 -43.17 -1.81
C ASP A 66 56.48 -41.87 -0.98
N GLY A 67 57.05 -41.99 0.24
CA GLY A 67 57.57 -40.84 1.01
C GLY A 67 57.57 -40.93 2.54
N GLU A 68 58.44 -41.77 3.10
CA GLU A 68 59.19 -41.70 4.37
C GLU A 68 58.85 -40.68 5.51
N ASN A 69 58.93 -41.20 6.75
CA ASN A 69 59.58 -40.65 7.97
C ASN A 69 58.75 -40.16 9.21
N VAL A 70 58.59 -41.11 10.15
CA VAL A 70 58.81 -41.10 11.62
C VAL A 70 58.83 -39.77 12.42
N LYS A 71 57.97 -39.65 13.45
CA LYS A 71 58.32 -39.63 14.92
C LYS A 71 57.19 -39.14 15.84
N LYS A 72 56.89 -40.01 16.84
CA LYS A 72 56.72 -39.76 18.30
C LYS A 72 55.56 -38.87 18.79
N GLU A 73 54.87 -39.08 19.92
CA GLU A 73 54.82 -40.03 21.06
C GLU A 73 53.75 -39.38 22.00
N LYS A 74 52.73 -40.03 22.60
CA LYS A 74 52.68 -40.64 23.95
C LYS A 74 51.19 -40.81 24.30
N SER A 75 50.68 -42.03 24.43
CA SER A 75 50.42 -42.78 25.68
C SER A 75 49.32 -42.23 26.61
N PHE A 76 48.19 -42.94 26.69
CA PHE A 76 47.58 -43.29 27.98
C PHE A 76 46.81 -44.62 27.84
N LYS A 77 47.31 -45.68 28.46
CA LYS A 77 46.65 -46.99 28.57
C LYS A 77 45.69 -46.96 29.77
N LYS A 78 44.45 -47.39 29.59
CA LYS A 78 43.74 -48.15 30.64
C LYS A 78 42.66 -49.09 30.08
N SER A 79 43.04 -50.37 30.04
CA SER A 79 42.22 -51.60 30.16
C SER A 79 40.74 -51.56 29.76
N PHE A 80 40.42 -52.14 28.61
CA PHE A 80 39.07 -52.61 28.27
C PHE A 80 38.76 -53.92 29.02
N GLY A 81 37.93 -53.81 30.04
CA GLY A 81 37.18 -54.93 30.60
C GLY A 81 36.13 -55.42 29.59
N LYS A 82 36.27 -56.68 29.20
CA LYS A 82 35.45 -57.43 28.27
C LYS A 82 33.99 -57.52 28.78
N LEU A 83 33.08 -56.70 28.25
CA LEU A 83 31.64 -57.00 28.29
C LEU A 83 31.18 -57.45 26.90
N SER A 84 30.76 -58.71 26.85
CA SER A 84 30.18 -59.37 25.69
C SER A 84 28.94 -58.63 25.20
N LEU A 85 29.06 -57.90 24.11
CA LEU A 85 27.92 -57.51 23.28
C LEU A 85 27.37 -58.76 22.62
N LYS A 86 26.34 -59.32 23.25
CA LYS A 86 25.44 -60.34 22.70
C LYS A 86 24.99 -59.85 21.33
N SER A 87 25.58 -60.41 20.27
CA SER A 87 25.21 -60.18 18.88
C SER A 87 23.71 -60.39 18.76
N LYS A 88 22.97 -59.27 18.62
CA LYS A 88 21.56 -59.27 18.28
C LYS A 88 21.51 -59.84 16.88
N ARG A 89 21.28 -61.15 16.76
CA ARG A 89 21.01 -61.85 15.49
C ARG A 89 20.10 -60.93 14.69
N LYS A 90 20.61 -60.39 13.57
CA LYS A 90 19.82 -59.68 12.57
C LYS A 90 18.67 -60.64 12.25
N LYS A 91 17.46 -60.32 12.71
CA LYS A 91 16.26 -60.96 12.18
C LYS A 91 16.28 -60.59 10.71
N GLU A 92 16.68 -61.55 9.86
CA GLU A 92 16.55 -61.41 8.42
C GLU A 92 15.11 -60.98 8.14
N LYS A 93 14.97 -59.75 7.64
CA LYS A 93 13.68 -59.26 7.19
C LYS A 93 13.30 -60.18 6.05
N LYS A 94 12.39 -61.14 6.30
CA LYS A 94 11.79 -61.98 5.27
C LYS A 94 11.51 -61.08 4.06
N PRO A 95 11.97 -61.43 2.84
CA PRO A 95 11.75 -60.58 1.68
C PRO A 95 10.25 -60.35 1.57
N LYS A 96 9.81 -59.10 1.76
CA LYS A 96 8.39 -58.73 1.61
C LYS A 96 7.95 -59.30 0.27
N THR A 97 6.97 -60.20 0.28
CA THR A 97 6.41 -60.88 -0.89
C THR A 97 6.17 -59.85 -1.99
N LYS A 98 6.39 -60.20 -3.27
CA LYS A 98 6.23 -59.27 -4.41
C LYS A 98 4.92 -58.45 -4.32
N GLU A 99 3.86 -59.07 -3.82
CA GLU A 99 2.55 -58.46 -3.52
C GLU A 99 2.57 -57.33 -2.47
N GLN A 100 3.34 -57.46 -1.38
CA GLN A 100 3.44 -56.43 -0.34
C GLN A 100 4.21 -55.19 -0.80
N ARG A 101 5.13 -55.34 -1.77
CA ARG A 101 5.81 -54.22 -2.43
C ARG A 101 4.89 -53.54 -3.44
N ALA A 102 4.18 -54.33 -4.25
CA ALA A 102 3.19 -53.83 -5.21
C ALA A 102 2.04 -53.07 -4.50
N ARG A 103 1.54 -53.58 -3.37
CA ARG A 103 0.46 -52.92 -2.59
C ARG A 103 0.89 -51.59 -1.98
N LYS A 104 2.17 -51.44 -1.60
CA LYS A 104 2.74 -50.18 -1.10
C LYS A 104 2.97 -49.16 -2.22
N GLN A 105 3.33 -49.63 -3.43
CA GLN A 105 3.45 -48.77 -4.61
C GLN A 105 2.09 -48.34 -5.17
N ALA A 106 1.07 -49.19 -5.08
CA ALA A 106 -0.29 -48.89 -5.54
C ALA A 106 -1.10 -48.03 -4.56
N MET A 107 -0.76 -48.03 -3.27
CA MET A 107 -1.45 -47.24 -2.24
C MET A 107 -1.56 -45.73 -2.54
N PRO A 108 -0.51 -45.01 -3.00
CA PRO A 108 -0.66 -43.60 -3.39
C PRO A 108 -1.59 -43.43 -4.60
N ILE A 109 -1.59 -44.35 -5.58
CA ILE A 109 -2.50 -44.29 -6.73
C ILE A 109 -3.96 -44.46 -6.28
N PHE A 110 -4.24 -45.43 -5.41
CA PHE A 110 -5.59 -45.61 -4.87
C PHE A 110 -6.04 -44.42 -4.01
N LEU A 111 -5.14 -43.82 -3.22
CA LEU A 111 -5.44 -42.59 -2.47
C LEU A 111 -5.73 -41.41 -3.39
N LEU A 112 -4.93 -41.22 -4.45
CA LEU A 112 -5.13 -40.17 -5.43
C LEU A 112 -6.46 -40.36 -6.19
N ALA A 113 -6.76 -41.60 -6.60
CA ALA A 113 -8.01 -41.95 -7.29
C ALA A 113 -9.23 -41.76 -6.36
N SER A 114 -9.13 -42.19 -5.10
CA SER A 114 -10.19 -41.98 -4.11
C SER A 114 -10.42 -40.49 -3.85
N LEU A 115 -9.36 -39.69 -3.75
CA LEU A 115 -9.47 -38.24 -3.59
C LEU A 115 -10.13 -37.59 -4.81
N ALA A 116 -9.75 -38.01 -6.03
CA ALA A 116 -10.37 -37.52 -7.26
C ALA A 116 -11.87 -37.84 -7.33
N ILE A 117 -12.29 -39.04 -6.90
CA ILE A 117 -13.70 -39.42 -6.81
C ILE A 117 -14.45 -38.56 -5.78
N LEU A 118 -13.87 -38.33 -4.60
CA LEU A 118 -14.46 -37.46 -3.57
C LEU A 118 -14.64 -36.03 -4.07
N ILE A 119 -13.63 -35.47 -4.76
CA ILE A 119 -13.71 -34.14 -5.36
C ILE A 119 -14.80 -34.10 -6.44
N SER A 120 -14.89 -35.13 -7.30
CA SER A 120 -15.93 -35.20 -8.34
C SER A 120 -17.33 -35.24 -7.73
N LEU A 121 -17.56 -36.08 -6.71
CA LEU A 121 -18.83 -36.13 -5.99
C LEU A 121 -19.17 -34.80 -5.31
N PHE A 122 -18.17 -34.11 -4.75
CA PHE A 122 -18.35 -32.78 -4.18
C PHE A 122 -18.75 -31.75 -5.25
N LEU A 123 -18.11 -31.75 -6.41
CA LEU A 123 -18.40 -30.81 -7.50
C LEU A 123 -19.81 -31.00 -8.08
N ILE A 124 -20.29 -32.25 -8.15
CA ILE A 124 -21.66 -32.58 -8.60
C ILE A 124 -22.70 -32.26 -7.53
N SER A 125 -22.32 -32.37 -6.25
CA SER A 125 -23.19 -32.07 -5.12
C SER A 125 -23.66 -30.60 -5.12
N PRO A 126 -24.90 -30.31 -4.66
CA PRO A 126 -25.37 -28.94 -4.46
C PRO A 126 -24.49 -28.11 -3.52
N PHE A 127 -23.67 -28.76 -2.69
CA PHE A 127 -22.76 -28.09 -1.77
C PHE A 127 -21.68 -27.25 -2.50
N SER A 128 -21.25 -27.64 -3.70
CA SER A 128 -20.33 -26.85 -4.55
C SER A 128 -20.95 -25.54 -5.07
N LYS A 129 -22.28 -25.41 -5.00
CA LYS A 129 -23.02 -24.20 -5.38
C LYS A 129 -23.30 -23.28 -4.18
N GLN A 130 -23.14 -23.75 -2.95
CA GLN A 130 -23.28 -22.94 -1.75
C GLN A 130 -22.11 -21.95 -1.67
N LYS A 131 -22.44 -20.67 -1.47
CA LYS A 131 -21.49 -19.56 -1.43
C LYS A 131 -21.90 -18.62 -0.30
N ASP A 132 -21.18 -18.68 0.80
CA ASP A 132 -21.42 -17.85 1.96
C ASP A 132 -20.49 -16.63 1.87
N ILE A 133 -21.01 -15.51 1.37
CA ILE A 133 -20.24 -14.27 1.18
C ILE A 133 -20.39 -13.40 2.42
N THR A 134 -19.30 -13.19 3.14
CA THR A 134 -19.21 -12.21 4.23
C THR A 134 -18.56 -10.94 3.72
N VAL A 135 -19.09 -9.78 4.12
CA VAL A 135 -18.52 -8.48 3.76
C VAL A 135 -17.85 -7.86 4.97
N SER A 136 -16.65 -7.32 4.78
CA SER A 136 -15.90 -6.62 5.81
C SER A 136 -15.33 -5.30 5.28
N GLY A 137 -15.19 -4.30 6.17
CA GLY A 137 -14.61 -3.00 5.84
C GLY A 137 -15.59 -1.95 5.32
N ASN A 138 -16.87 -2.29 5.16
CA ASN A 138 -17.92 -1.32 4.83
C ASN A 138 -18.27 -0.45 6.06
N LYS A 139 -18.38 0.86 5.85
CA LYS A 139 -18.77 1.85 6.87
C LYS A 139 -20.03 2.60 6.44
N ASN A 140 -20.08 3.04 5.19
CA ASN A 140 -21.19 3.78 4.61
C ASN A 140 -22.04 2.89 3.68
N SER A 141 -21.43 1.93 2.98
CA SER A 141 -22.17 1.02 2.10
C SER A 141 -22.87 -0.11 2.86
N GLN A 142 -24.07 -0.47 2.42
CA GLN A 142 -24.79 -1.60 3.00
C GLN A 142 -24.20 -2.94 2.52
N THR A 143 -24.14 -3.93 3.41
CA THR A 143 -23.63 -5.27 3.08
C THR A 143 -24.42 -5.92 1.94
N GLN A 144 -25.76 -5.80 1.95
CA GLN A 144 -26.62 -6.34 0.92
C GLN A 144 -26.39 -5.70 -0.44
N GLU A 145 -26.16 -4.39 -0.50
CA GLU A 145 -25.86 -3.65 -1.73
C GLU A 145 -24.56 -4.17 -2.36
N LEU A 146 -23.51 -4.38 -1.55
CA LEU A 146 -22.24 -4.92 -2.01
C LEU A 146 -22.38 -6.36 -2.54
N ILE A 147 -23.15 -7.21 -1.85
CA ILE A 147 -23.42 -8.59 -2.29
C ILE A 147 -24.24 -8.62 -3.60
N GLN A 148 -25.20 -7.70 -3.76
CA GLN A 148 -25.95 -7.57 -5.00
C GLN A 148 -25.08 -7.05 -6.16
N ALA A 149 -24.20 -6.08 -5.87
CA ALA A 149 -23.27 -5.51 -6.85
C ALA A 149 -22.23 -6.53 -7.37
N LEU A 150 -21.91 -7.55 -6.57
CA LEU A 150 -21.13 -8.70 -7.00
C LEU A 150 -21.78 -9.44 -8.18
N GLN A 151 -23.12 -9.40 -8.33
CA GLN A 151 -23.86 -10.09 -9.40
C GLN A 151 -23.57 -11.60 -9.52
N VAL A 152 -23.18 -12.24 -8.41
CA VAL A 152 -22.95 -13.69 -8.36
C VAL A 152 -24.28 -14.40 -8.50
N LYS A 153 -24.40 -15.27 -9.51
CA LYS A 153 -25.63 -16.05 -9.69
C LYS A 153 -25.64 -17.26 -8.75
N GLN A 154 -26.83 -17.68 -8.35
CA GLN A 154 -26.97 -18.90 -7.55
C GLN A 154 -26.47 -20.16 -8.29
N THR A 155 -26.54 -20.14 -9.62
CA THR A 155 -26.06 -21.22 -10.50
C THR A 155 -24.54 -21.28 -10.63
N ASP A 156 -23.80 -20.23 -10.24
CA ASP A 156 -22.35 -20.18 -10.42
C ASP A 156 -21.66 -21.16 -9.47
N TYR A 157 -20.61 -21.83 -9.92
CA TYR A 157 -19.80 -22.71 -9.07
C TYR A 157 -18.83 -21.89 -8.23
N PHE A 158 -18.49 -22.36 -7.01
CA PHE A 158 -17.53 -21.68 -6.14
C PHE A 158 -16.17 -21.45 -6.83
N PHE A 159 -15.72 -22.39 -7.67
CA PHE A 159 -14.44 -22.29 -8.38
C PHE A 159 -14.40 -21.11 -9.36
N THR A 160 -15.53 -20.76 -9.98
CA THR A 160 -15.64 -19.59 -10.87
C THR A 160 -15.37 -18.28 -10.12
N LEU A 161 -15.79 -18.18 -8.86
CA LEU A 161 -15.50 -17.00 -8.03
C LEU A 161 -14.02 -16.90 -7.70
N ILE A 162 -13.32 -18.03 -7.61
CA ILE A 162 -11.87 -18.06 -7.34
C ILE A 162 -11.10 -17.69 -8.61
N THR A 163 -11.44 -18.29 -9.76
CA THR A 163 -10.72 -18.08 -11.02
C THR A 163 -11.03 -16.75 -11.69
N TYR A 164 -12.27 -16.27 -11.61
CA TYR A 164 -12.72 -15.03 -12.23
C TYR A 164 -13.06 -13.93 -11.20
N ASN A 165 -12.36 -13.93 -10.05
CA ASN A 165 -12.59 -12.96 -8.97
C ASN A 165 -12.57 -11.50 -9.45
N GLN A 166 -11.68 -11.15 -10.38
CA GLN A 166 -11.54 -9.79 -10.92
C GLN A 166 -12.81 -9.30 -11.61
N HIS A 167 -13.53 -10.16 -12.33
CA HIS A 167 -14.78 -9.79 -12.99
C HIS A 167 -15.82 -9.33 -11.96
N TYR A 168 -15.99 -10.10 -10.89
CA TYR A 168 -16.92 -9.79 -9.82
C TYR A 168 -16.50 -8.54 -9.02
N ILE A 169 -15.21 -8.38 -8.75
CA ILE A 169 -14.66 -7.18 -8.08
C ILE A 169 -14.90 -5.92 -8.93
N ASN A 170 -14.68 -6.00 -10.24
CA ASN A 170 -14.91 -4.88 -11.15
C ASN A 170 -16.38 -4.46 -11.21
N ASN A 171 -17.32 -5.40 -11.07
CA ASN A 171 -18.75 -5.07 -10.99
C ASN A 171 -19.04 -4.24 -9.74
N VAL A 172 -18.51 -4.65 -8.58
CA VAL A 172 -18.66 -3.88 -7.32
C VAL A 172 -18.09 -2.47 -7.46
N LEU A 173 -16.89 -2.33 -8.02
CA LEU A 173 -16.23 -1.02 -8.22
C LEU A 173 -17.01 -0.09 -9.15
N LYS A 174 -17.72 -0.64 -10.13
CA LYS A 174 -18.55 0.14 -11.07
C LYS A 174 -19.89 0.52 -10.48
N SER A 175 -20.53 -0.41 -9.77
CA SER A 175 -21.90 -0.25 -9.28
C SER A 175 -22.00 0.55 -7.99
N VAL A 176 -21.01 0.47 -7.09
CA VAL A 176 -21.07 1.12 -5.77
C VAL A 176 -20.04 2.26 -5.70
N PRO A 177 -20.46 3.54 -5.76
CA PRO A 177 -19.55 4.70 -5.84
C PRO A 177 -18.62 4.85 -4.62
N TRP A 178 -19.06 4.35 -3.47
CA TRP A 178 -18.31 4.37 -2.22
C TRP A 178 -17.07 3.48 -2.26
N VAL A 179 -17.01 2.45 -3.11
CA VAL A 179 -15.94 1.45 -3.08
C VAL A 179 -14.71 1.95 -3.83
N LYS A 180 -13.59 2.05 -3.12
CA LYS A 180 -12.27 2.37 -3.69
C LYS A 180 -11.54 1.13 -4.17
N THR A 181 -11.47 0.13 -3.31
CA THR A 181 -10.90 -1.18 -3.63
C THR A 181 -11.74 -2.28 -3.00
N ALA A 182 -11.80 -3.41 -3.67
CA ALA A 182 -12.43 -4.61 -3.15
C ALA A 182 -11.54 -5.82 -3.40
N ARG A 183 -11.54 -6.76 -2.47
CA ARG A 183 -10.82 -8.03 -2.55
C ARG A 183 -11.76 -9.15 -2.14
N LEU A 184 -11.78 -10.20 -2.94
CA LEU A 184 -12.54 -11.41 -2.66
C LEU A 184 -11.56 -12.53 -2.32
N ASP A 185 -11.52 -12.91 -1.04
CA ASP A 185 -10.67 -13.96 -0.52
C ASP A 185 -11.49 -15.24 -0.29
N TYR A 186 -10.98 -16.38 -0.77
CA TYR A 186 -11.64 -17.67 -0.60
C TYR A 186 -11.24 -18.35 0.71
N GLN A 187 -12.24 -18.84 1.44
CA GLN A 187 -12.08 -19.61 2.67
C GLN A 187 -12.80 -20.96 2.52
N PHE A 188 -12.02 -22.03 2.49
CA PHE A 188 -12.56 -23.39 2.40
C PHE A 188 -13.54 -23.66 3.56
N PRO A 189 -14.69 -24.32 3.32
CA PRO A 189 -15.09 -24.96 2.06
C PRO A 189 -15.99 -24.14 1.11
N THR A 190 -16.81 -23.22 1.63
CA THR A 190 -17.84 -22.49 0.86
C THR A 190 -17.88 -20.99 1.18
N HIS A 191 -16.94 -20.51 1.99
CA HIS A 191 -16.94 -19.14 2.48
C HIS A 191 -16.09 -18.22 1.58
N PHE A 192 -16.57 -17.01 1.36
CA PHE A 192 -15.86 -15.97 0.64
C PHE A 192 -15.91 -14.69 1.47
N ASN A 193 -14.75 -14.09 1.73
CA ASN A 193 -14.68 -12.82 2.42
C ASN A 193 -14.43 -11.70 1.41
N LEU A 194 -15.41 -10.82 1.24
CA LEU A 194 -15.28 -9.58 0.48
C LEU A 194 -14.76 -8.48 1.43
N THR A 195 -13.47 -8.16 1.31
CA THR A 195 -12.88 -7.01 2.00
C THR A 195 -12.99 -5.78 1.13
N VAL A 196 -13.66 -4.74 1.63
CA VAL A 196 -13.92 -3.49 0.92
C VAL A 196 -13.19 -2.35 1.61
N THR A 197 -12.56 -1.48 0.82
CA THR A 197 -12.06 -0.17 1.28
C THR A 197 -12.89 0.90 0.61
N GLU A 198 -13.51 1.77 1.40
CA GLU A 198 -14.32 2.87 0.90
C GLU A 198 -13.48 4.12 0.61
N HIS A 199 -13.95 4.93 -0.35
CA HIS A 199 -13.48 6.29 -0.58
C HIS A 199 -13.84 7.17 0.62
N ARG A 200 -12.91 8.05 1.01
CA ARG A 200 -13.20 9.09 2.00
C ARG A 200 -13.94 10.24 1.33
N ILE A 201 -14.70 10.98 2.14
CA ILE A 201 -15.28 12.26 1.74
C ILE A 201 -14.17 13.32 1.82
N ILE A 202 -13.98 14.08 0.75
CA ILE A 202 -12.96 15.12 0.64
C ILE A 202 -13.58 16.51 0.71
N ALA A 203 -14.76 16.69 0.12
CA ALA A 203 -15.44 17.98 0.05
C ALA A 203 -16.95 17.79 0.00
N TYR A 204 -17.69 18.90 0.00
CA TYR A 204 -19.14 18.93 -0.16
C TYR A 204 -19.52 19.97 -1.20
N THR A 205 -20.55 19.73 -1.99
CA THR A 205 -21.22 20.79 -2.76
C THR A 205 -22.43 21.25 -1.95
N GLU A 206 -22.67 22.57 -1.89
CA GLU A 206 -23.84 23.14 -1.24
C GLU A 206 -24.84 23.60 -2.30
N LYS A 207 -26.10 23.18 -2.17
CA LYS A 207 -27.22 23.70 -2.97
C LYS A 207 -28.43 23.91 -2.07
N ASN A 208 -28.87 25.15 -1.91
CA ASN A 208 -30.08 25.53 -1.15
C ASN A 208 -30.11 24.96 0.29
N GLY A 209 -28.97 24.99 0.99
CA GLY A 209 -28.85 24.48 2.36
C GLY A 209 -28.77 22.95 2.48
N VAL A 210 -28.74 22.23 1.36
CA VAL A 210 -28.51 20.78 1.28
C VAL A 210 -27.07 20.53 0.85
N TYR A 211 -26.40 19.58 1.51
CA TYR A 211 -25.00 19.27 1.25
C TYR A 211 -24.86 17.95 0.52
N GLN A 212 -24.07 17.92 -0.54
CA GLN A 212 -23.77 16.72 -1.30
C GLN A 212 -22.30 16.35 -1.13
N PRO A 213 -21.97 15.25 -0.43
CA PRO A 213 -20.58 14.84 -0.25
C PRO A 213 -19.92 14.46 -1.58
N ILE A 214 -18.65 14.82 -1.72
CA ILE A 214 -17.77 14.48 -2.84
C ILE A 214 -16.70 13.51 -2.32
N LEU A 215 -16.63 12.35 -2.94
CA LEU A 215 -15.67 11.30 -2.61
C LEU A 215 -14.29 11.55 -3.20
N GLU A 216 -13.29 10.81 -2.75
CA GLU A 216 -11.91 10.82 -3.29
C GLU A 216 -11.82 10.58 -4.81
N ASN A 217 -12.81 9.91 -5.42
CA ASN A 217 -12.88 9.71 -6.87
C ASN A 217 -13.58 10.86 -7.60
N GLY A 218 -13.94 11.95 -6.90
CA GLY A 218 -14.65 13.10 -7.43
C GLY A 218 -16.15 12.89 -7.66
N LYS A 219 -16.69 11.69 -7.38
CA LYS A 219 -18.13 11.43 -7.51
C LYS A 219 -18.90 12.06 -6.36
N ARG A 220 -20.06 12.59 -6.70
CA ARG A 220 -21.07 13.04 -5.74
C ARG A 220 -21.99 11.89 -5.35
N ILE A 221 -22.35 11.82 -4.08
CA ILE A 221 -23.26 10.80 -3.54
C ILE A 221 -24.54 11.43 -3.03
N ASP A 222 -25.37 10.67 -2.32
CA ASP A 222 -26.61 11.16 -1.74
C ASP A 222 -26.40 12.32 -0.76
N THR A 223 -27.38 13.21 -0.74
CA THR A 223 -27.36 14.43 0.07
C THR A 223 -27.45 14.15 1.56
N VAL A 224 -26.76 14.97 2.34
CA VAL A 224 -26.73 14.92 3.80
C VAL A 224 -27.17 16.26 4.38
N GLN A 225 -27.67 16.22 5.62
CA GLN A 225 -28.02 17.41 6.37
C GLN A 225 -26.78 18.08 6.97
N LYS A 226 -26.88 19.39 7.23
CA LYS A 226 -25.80 20.19 7.83
C LYS A 226 -25.27 19.60 9.15
N SER A 227 -26.13 18.96 9.94
CA SER A 227 -25.76 18.32 11.22
C SER A 227 -24.81 17.13 11.08
N ALA A 228 -24.73 16.51 9.90
CA ALA A 228 -23.84 15.39 9.62
C ALA A 228 -22.44 15.83 9.14
N LEU A 229 -22.23 17.13 8.91
CA LEU A 229 -20.94 17.66 8.46
C LEU A 229 -19.89 17.60 9.59
N PRO A 230 -18.63 17.32 9.26
CA PRO A 230 -17.53 17.44 10.21
C PRO A 230 -17.28 18.92 10.56
N LYS A 231 -16.53 19.18 11.64
CA LYS A 231 -16.18 20.54 12.07
C LYS A 231 -15.49 21.36 10.98
N ASN A 232 -14.58 20.71 10.25
CA ASN A 232 -13.84 21.32 9.15
C ASN A 232 -14.19 20.56 7.87
N TYR A 233 -14.67 21.28 6.87
CA TYR A 233 -15.03 20.75 5.56
C TYR A 233 -14.72 21.78 4.47
N ILE A 234 -14.55 21.30 3.24
CA ILE A 234 -14.33 22.14 2.06
C ILE A 234 -15.62 22.16 1.25
N ILE A 235 -16.03 23.35 0.81
CA ILE A 235 -17.15 23.51 -0.13
C ILE A 235 -16.60 23.61 -1.55
N ILE A 236 -17.11 22.80 -2.48
CA ILE A 236 -16.76 22.88 -3.92
C ILE A 236 -18.03 23.16 -4.72
N ASN A 237 -18.07 24.35 -5.31
CA ASN A 237 -19.14 24.87 -6.14
C ASN A 237 -18.69 24.94 -7.61
N LEU A 238 -18.44 23.76 -8.18
CA LEU A 238 -18.11 23.59 -9.61
C LEU A 238 -19.20 22.77 -10.29
N ASP A 239 -19.59 23.13 -11.51
CA ASP A 239 -20.64 22.39 -12.22
C ASP A 239 -20.10 21.15 -12.93
N LYS A 240 -18.94 21.26 -13.56
CA LYS A 240 -18.35 20.19 -14.39
C LYS A 240 -17.69 19.11 -13.53
N GLU A 241 -18.12 17.86 -13.70
CA GLU A 241 -17.59 16.72 -12.94
C GLU A 241 -16.09 16.47 -13.21
N LYS A 242 -15.63 16.68 -14.45
CA LYS A 242 -14.22 16.54 -14.83
C LYS A 242 -13.32 17.52 -14.06
N ASP A 243 -13.79 18.74 -13.87
CA ASP A 243 -13.04 19.78 -13.16
C ASP A 243 -12.96 19.46 -11.68
N ILE A 244 -14.04 18.92 -11.09
CA ILE A 244 -14.05 18.40 -9.72
C ILE A 244 -13.05 17.26 -9.56
N GLN A 245 -13.05 16.27 -10.46
CA GLN A 245 -12.11 15.15 -10.39
C GLN A 245 -10.65 15.63 -10.47
N THR A 246 -10.37 16.61 -11.34
CA THR A 246 -9.05 17.22 -11.49
C THR A 246 -8.65 17.96 -10.20
N LEU A 247 -9.57 18.75 -9.65
CA LEU A 247 -9.37 19.50 -8.41
C LEU A 247 -9.11 18.58 -7.22
N ILE A 248 -9.94 17.55 -7.02
CA ILE A 248 -9.79 16.57 -5.93
C ILE A 248 -8.45 15.83 -6.06
N SER A 249 -8.04 15.51 -7.28
CA SER A 249 -6.74 14.88 -7.53
C SER A 249 -5.57 15.80 -7.18
N ALA A 250 -5.68 17.11 -7.46
CA ALA A 250 -4.68 18.09 -7.06
C ALA A 250 -4.65 18.29 -5.53
N LEU A 251 -5.82 18.44 -4.90
CA LEU A 251 -5.96 18.58 -3.45
C LEU A 251 -5.36 17.38 -2.68
N ALA A 252 -5.47 16.17 -3.24
CA ALA A 252 -4.90 14.97 -2.63
C ALA A 252 -3.36 14.97 -2.56
N LYS A 253 -2.70 15.80 -3.37
CA LYS A 253 -1.23 15.94 -3.39
C LYS A 253 -0.71 17.02 -2.45
N PHE A 254 -1.59 17.92 -2.00
CA PHE A 254 -1.21 18.96 -1.05
C PHE A 254 -0.93 18.40 0.34
N ASP A 255 -0.12 19.12 1.09
CA ASP A 255 0.06 18.85 2.50
C ASP A 255 -1.27 19.05 3.25
N LYS A 256 -1.41 18.32 4.36
CA LYS A 256 -2.65 18.33 5.14
C LYS A 256 -2.95 19.70 5.75
N THR A 257 -1.95 20.57 5.90
CA THR A 257 -2.14 21.90 6.48
C THR A 257 -2.73 22.86 5.46
N LEU A 258 -2.18 22.92 4.25
CA LEU A 258 -2.71 23.70 3.14
C LEU A 258 -4.12 23.27 2.76
N ALA A 259 -4.34 21.96 2.59
CA ALA A 259 -5.67 21.44 2.24
C ALA A 259 -6.73 21.76 3.30
N LYS A 260 -6.35 21.82 4.58
CA LYS A 260 -7.26 22.21 5.68
C LYS A 260 -7.52 23.71 5.74
N ASN A 261 -6.61 24.53 5.22
CA ASN A 261 -6.77 25.98 5.18
C ASN A 261 -7.75 26.42 4.09
N ILE A 262 -8.25 25.51 3.26
CA ILE A 262 -9.26 25.84 2.25
C ILE A 262 -10.66 25.79 2.88
N HIS A 263 -11.43 26.84 2.69
CA HIS A 263 -12.83 26.93 3.09
C HIS A 263 -13.76 26.58 1.94
N SER A 264 -13.68 27.32 0.83
CA SER A 264 -14.55 27.14 -0.33
C SER A 264 -13.77 27.28 -1.65
N ILE A 265 -14.25 26.61 -2.69
CA ILE A 265 -13.71 26.68 -4.04
C ILE A 265 -14.88 26.87 -5.01
N SER A 266 -14.81 27.92 -5.81
CA SER A 266 -15.79 28.27 -6.82
C SER A 266 -15.10 28.69 -8.11
N LEU A 267 -15.86 28.77 -9.21
CA LEU A 267 -15.34 29.35 -10.44
C LEU A 267 -15.38 30.88 -10.34
N ALA A 268 -14.28 31.54 -10.70
CA ALA A 268 -14.19 33.00 -10.69
C ALA A 268 -14.93 33.67 -11.88
N ASN A 269 -15.35 32.88 -12.88
CA ASN A 269 -16.03 33.33 -14.10
C ASN A 269 -15.25 34.44 -14.85
N SER A 270 -13.94 34.26 -15.02
CA SER A 270 -13.11 35.19 -15.78
C SER A 270 -13.33 35.03 -17.30
N ASN A 271 -13.29 36.15 -18.03
CA ASN A 271 -13.34 36.17 -19.49
C ASN A 271 -12.03 35.73 -20.15
N SER A 272 -10.89 35.95 -19.48
CA SER A 272 -9.56 35.59 -19.99
C SER A 272 -9.24 34.12 -19.74
N THR A 273 -9.56 33.62 -18.55
CA THR A 273 -9.18 32.28 -18.08
C THR A 273 -10.41 31.50 -17.64
N ALA A 274 -10.84 30.57 -18.50
CA ALA A 274 -12.08 29.83 -18.32
C ALA A 274 -12.09 28.87 -17.11
N ASP A 275 -10.91 28.44 -16.65
CA ASP A 275 -10.74 27.53 -15.51
C ASP A 275 -10.20 28.25 -14.25
N LEU A 276 -10.35 29.59 -14.18
CA LEU A 276 -9.92 30.37 -13.03
C LEU A 276 -10.79 30.05 -11.81
N LEU A 277 -10.17 29.55 -10.75
CA LEU A 277 -10.82 29.24 -9.49
C LEU A 277 -10.70 30.43 -8.54
N LYS A 278 -11.77 30.69 -7.79
CA LYS A 278 -11.79 31.54 -6.60
C LYS A 278 -11.81 30.62 -5.38
N ILE A 279 -10.75 30.65 -4.59
CA ILE A 279 -10.56 29.86 -3.38
C ILE A 279 -10.64 30.78 -2.18
N GLU A 280 -11.58 30.54 -1.28
CA GLU A 280 -11.64 31.20 0.02
C GLU A 280 -10.85 30.37 1.03
N MET A 281 -9.92 31.01 1.73
CA MET A 281 -9.10 30.39 2.76
C MET A 281 -9.73 30.59 4.15
N GLN A 282 -9.38 29.73 5.12
CA GLN A 282 -9.89 29.83 6.49
C GLN A 282 -9.34 31.03 7.26
N ASP A 283 -8.24 31.61 6.79
CA ASP A 283 -7.62 32.81 7.35
C ASP A 283 -8.21 34.12 6.81
N GLY A 284 -9.28 34.07 6.01
CA GLY A 284 -9.96 35.24 5.45
C GLY A 284 -9.47 35.67 4.07
N ASN A 285 -8.32 35.15 3.62
CA ASN A 285 -7.79 35.52 2.31
C ASN A 285 -8.51 34.83 1.15
N LEU A 286 -8.49 35.50 0.01
CA LEU A 286 -9.01 35.00 -1.26
C LEU A 286 -7.86 34.68 -2.20
N VAL A 287 -7.88 33.52 -2.85
CA VAL A 287 -6.86 33.13 -3.83
C VAL A 287 -7.50 32.88 -5.18
N ARG A 288 -7.02 33.55 -6.23
CA ARG A 288 -7.43 33.29 -7.62
C ARG A 288 -6.36 32.45 -8.31
N VAL A 289 -6.69 31.26 -8.78
CA VAL A 289 -5.70 30.37 -9.41
C VAL A 289 -6.34 29.52 -10.49
N PRO A 290 -5.72 29.37 -11.68
CA PRO A 290 -6.22 28.46 -12.71
C PRO A 290 -6.19 27.01 -12.23
N LEU A 291 -7.27 26.25 -12.46
CA LEU A 291 -7.35 24.84 -12.10
C LEU A 291 -6.18 24.03 -12.71
N SER A 292 -5.78 24.37 -13.93
CA SER A 292 -4.67 23.73 -14.63
C SER A 292 -3.31 23.89 -13.93
N GLU A 293 -3.16 24.94 -13.10
CA GLU A 293 -1.90 25.29 -12.45
C GLU A 293 -1.96 25.25 -10.91
N ILE A 294 -3.13 24.92 -10.34
CA ILE A 294 -3.35 24.90 -8.89
C ILE A 294 -2.32 24.04 -8.15
N GLU A 295 -1.94 22.89 -8.72
CA GLU A 295 -0.96 21.99 -8.11
C GLU A 295 0.41 22.64 -7.92
N LYS A 296 0.79 23.54 -8.84
CA LYS A 296 2.08 24.22 -8.83
C LYS A 296 2.02 25.52 -8.02
N LYS A 297 0.96 26.31 -8.20
CA LYS A 297 0.87 27.69 -7.70
C LYS A 297 0.33 27.78 -6.27
N LEU A 298 -0.70 27.01 -5.92
CA LEU A 298 -1.32 27.12 -4.60
C LEU A 298 -0.35 26.84 -3.43
N PRO A 299 0.62 25.91 -3.50
CA PRO A 299 1.61 25.74 -2.44
C PRO A 299 2.48 26.97 -2.14
N TYR A 300 2.60 27.94 -3.06
CA TYR A 300 3.31 29.19 -2.79
C TYR A 300 2.54 30.10 -1.82
N TYR A 301 1.23 29.92 -1.70
CA TYR A 301 0.40 30.68 -0.76
C TYR A 301 0.93 30.55 0.68
N ASP A 302 1.32 29.35 1.10
CA ASP A 302 1.86 29.11 2.44
C ASP A 302 3.16 29.90 2.72
N LYS A 303 3.91 30.25 1.68
CA LYS A 303 5.16 31.03 1.80
C LYS A 303 4.89 32.53 1.97
N ILE A 304 3.77 33.02 1.44
CA ILE A 304 3.46 34.46 1.42
C ILE A 304 2.42 34.86 2.46
N LYS A 305 1.59 33.94 2.95
CA LYS A 305 0.50 34.25 3.89
C LYS A 305 0.95 34.97 5.16
N SER A 306 2.16 34.68 5.65
CA SER A 306 2.74 35.34 6.83
C SER A 306 3.08 36.81 6.62
N LYS A 307 3.13 37.26 5.37
CA LYS A 307 3.40 38.64 4.98
C LYS A 307 2.11 39.43 4.72
N LEU A 308 0.96 38.76 4.70
CA LEU A 308 -0.36 39.39 4.54
C LEU A 308 -0.81 39.86 5.93
N SER A 309 -0.88 41.18 6.13
CA SER A 309 -1.31 41.79 7.39
C SER A 309 -2.83 41.94 7.50
N GLU A 310 -3.54 41.90 6.38
CA GLU A 310 -4.98 42.12 6.26
C GLU A 310 -5.57 41.11 5.26
N ASP A 311 -6.89 40.93 5.29
CA ASP A 311 -7.63 40.08 4.35
C ASP A 311 -7.38 40.55 2.91
N SER A 312 -6.64 39.73 2.17
CA SER A 312 -6.12 40.08 0.84
C SER A 312 -6.58 39.09 -0.22
N ILE A 313 -6.71 39.59 -1.44
CA ILE A 313 -6.89 38.80 -2.65
C ILE A 313 -5.50 38.53 -3.25
N VAL A 314 -5.11 37.26 -3.26
CA VAL A 314 -3.89 36.79 -3.90
C VAL A 314 -4.25 36.28 -5.29
N ASP A 315 -3.93 37.06 -6.31
CA ASP A 315 -4.08 36.64 -7.70
C ASP A 315 -2.86 35.83 -8.14
N MET A 316 -3.11 34.62 -8.64
CA MET A 316 -2.14 33.68 -9.17
C MET A 316 -2.41 33.32 -10.66
N GLU A 317 -3.18 34.12 -11.41
CA GLU A 317 -3.49 33.85 -12.82
C GLU A 317 -2.23 33.90 -13.70
N VAL A 318 -1.55 35.05 -13.76
CA VAL A 318 -0.35 35.26 -14.59
C VAL A 318 0.97 35.34 -13.79
N GLY A 319 0.86 35.67 -12.50
CA GLY A 319 1.96 35.84 -11.54
C GLY A 319 1.38 35.92 -10.14
N ILE A 320 2.17 36.20 -9.11
CA ILE A 320 1.65 36.36 -7.73
C ILE A 320 1.50 37.84 -7.43
N TYR A 321 0.26 38.32 -7.38
CA TYR A 321 -0.10 39.69 -7.02
C TYR A 321 -1.03 39.68 -5.80
N THR A 322 -0.95 40.72 -4.97
CA THR A 322 -1.78 40.84 -3.77
C THR A 322 -2.54 42.17 -3.83
N THR A 323 -3.85 42.11 -3.76
CA THR A 323 -4.75 43.28 -3.71
C THR A 323 -5.66 43.19 -2.51
N THR A 324 -6.33 44.30 -2.17
CA THR A 324 -7.36 44.35 -1.14
C THR A 324 -8.71 44.67 -1.79
N GLU A 325 -9.81 44.22 -1.19
CA GLU A 325 -11.16 44.46 -1.72
C GLU A 325 -11.46 45.95 -1.93
N ALA A 326 -10.93 46.83 -1.07
CA ALA A 326 -11.04 48.28 -1.20
C ALA A 326 -10.38 48.82 -2.49
N ASN A 327 -9.29 48.21 -2.93
CA ASN A 327 -8.59 48.61 -4.16
C ASN A 327 -9.26 48.03 -5.42
N GLU A 328 -9.93 46.87 -5.35
CA GLU A 328 -10.67 46.32 -6.51
C GLU A 328 -11.92 47.15 -6.86
N THR A 329 -12.61 47.70 -5.85
CA THR A 329 -13.77 48.58 -6.08
C THR A 329 -13.42 49.88 -6.76
N GLU A 330 -12.20 50.39 -6.55
CA GLU A 330 -11.67 51.60 -7.20
C GLU A 330 -11.18 51.29 -8.64
N THR A 331 -10.68 50.08 -8.89
CA THR A 331 -10.10 49.69 -10.18
C THR A 331 -11.16 49.29 -11.22
N SER A 332 -12.39 48.96 -10.78
CA SER A 332 -13.51 48.64 -11.67
C SER A 332 -14.03 49.83 -12.48
N ASP A 333 -13.67 51.06 -12.09
CA ASP A 333 -14.08 52.32 -12.76
C ASP A 333 -12.90 53.02 -13.49
N SER A 334 -11.71 52.41 -13.53
CA SER A 334 -10.50 53.01 -14.11
C SER A 334 -9.62 51.96 -14.76
N SER A 335 -10.11 51.34 -15.83
CA SER A 335 -9.25 50.61 -16.76
C SER A 335 -8.48 51.58 -17.66
N GLN A 336 -7.34 52.09 -17.18
CA GLN A 336 -6.12 52.32 -17.97
C GLN A 336 -4.97 52.82 -17.09
N THR A 337 -3.77 52.28 -17.38
CA THR A 337 -2.40 52.72 -17.04
C THR A 337 -1.72 52.26 -15.73
N ASP A 338 -0.68 51.44 -15.98
CA ASP A 338 0.65 51.38 -15.36
C ASP A 338 0.98 50.39 -14.23
N VAL A 339 1.84 49.46 -14.66
CA VAL A 339 2.55 48.41 -13.93
C VAL A 339 3.55 49.03 -12.98
N SER A 340 3.35 48.86 -11.67
CA SER A 340 4.39 49.03 -10.67
C SER A 340 4.77 47.67 -10.10
N SER A 341 5.85 47.12 -10.65
CA SER A 341 6.53 45.91 -10.20
C SER A 341 7.24 46.16 -8.87
N THR A 342 7.00 45.29 -7.88
CA THR A 342 7.93 45.12 -6.76
C THR A 342 8.46 43.69 -6.79
N THR A 343 9.56 43.53 -7.53
CA THR A 343 10.40 42.34 -7.51
C THR A 343 11.27 42.41 -6.26
N ALA A 344 11.06 41.51 -5.30
CA ALA A 344 11.99 41.32 -4.18
C ALA A 344 13.09 40.36 -4.63
N ASP A 345 14.23 40.91 -5.07
CA ASP A 345 15.47 40.17 -5.29
C ASP A 345 16.35 40.22 -4.02
N ASN A 346 16.96 39.08 -3.71
CA ASN A 346 17.79 38.86 -2.53
C ASN A 346 19.22 38.64 -3.01
N SER A 347 20.08 39.66 -2.86
CA SER A 347 21.52 39.56 -3.09
C SER A 347 22.25 39.91 -1.79
N GLN A 348 22.94 38.92 -1.22
CA GLN A 348 23.91 39.11 -0.14
C GLN A 348 25.25 39.59 -0.69
N GLU A 349 25.85 40.51 0.05
CA GLU A 349 27.19 41.08 -0.10
C GLU A 349 28.30 40.03 -0.09
N GLN A 350 29.30 40.26 -0.93
CA GLN A 350 30.70 40.14 -0.52
C GLN A 350 31.56 41.11 -1.35
N SER A 351 32.20 42.07 -0.66
CA SER A 351 33.24 42.95 -1.19
C SER A 351 34.60 42.48 -0.69
N GLU A 352 35.62 42.51 -1.56
CA GLU A 352 36.99 42.98 -1.30
C GLU A 352 37.76 43.00 -2.66
N THR A 353 38.01 44.16 -3.27
CA THR A 353 39.18 45.06 -3.19
C THR A 353 40.32 44.76 -4.19
N GLN A 354 40.63 45.80 -4.99
CA GLN A 354 41.93 46.26 -5.51
C GLN A 354 42.49 45.84 -6.89
N ALA A 355 42.74 46.91 -7.66
CA ALA A 355 44.01 47.27 -8.32
C ALA A 355 44.17 47.01 -9.84
N ASN A 356 44.04 48.13 -10.57
CA ASN A 356 45.09 48.78 -11.37
C ASN A 356 45.22 48.48 -12.88
N SER A 357 45.65 49.55 -13.57
CA SER A 357 46.14 49.71 -14.94
C SER A 357 45.15 49.64 -16.09
N SER A 358 45.25 50.37 -17.20
CA SER A 358 45.92 51.62 -17.64
C SER A 358 45.82 51.55 -19.17
N GLU A 359 45.67 52.71 -19.82
CA GLU A 359 45.96 52.98 -21.24
C GLU A 359 44.99 52.45 -22.32
N THR A 360 44.81 53.06 -23.49
CA THR A 360 44.92 54.41 -24.10
C THR A 360 44.69 54.20 -25.62
N ASN A 361 44.24 55.24 -26.33
CA ASN A 361 44.13 55.46 -27.80
C ASN A 361 42.76 55.12 -28.44
N GLN A 362 41.95 56.05 -29.00
CA GLN A 362 42.15 57.06 -30.08
C GLN A 362 42.71 56.41 -31.37
N THR A 363 42.21 56.54 -32.61
CA THR A 363 41.22 57.37 -33.33
C THR A 363 41.10 56.79 -34.76
N GLU A 364 39.96 57.01 -35.44
CA GLU A 364 39.71 57.05 -36.92
C GLU A 364 40.32 55.99 -37.88
N ASN A 365 39.51 55.39 -38.77
CA ASN A 365 39.26 55.93 -40.13
C ASN A 365 38.41 55.02 -41.06
N THR A 366 37.54 55.71 -41.78
CA THR A 366 36.78 55.53 -43.03
C THR A 366 37.26 54.54 -44.14
N ASN A 367 36.25 53.87 -44.73
CA ASN A 367 36.01 53.58 -46.17
C ASN A 367 36.57 52.35 -46.94
N ASN A 368 35.57 51.60 -47.43
CA ASN A 368 35.30 51.10 -48.80
C ASN A 368 35.98 49.85 -49.41
N GLN A 369 35.08 48.92 -49.78
CA GLN A 369 34.92 48.18 -51.06
C GLN A 369 36.02 47.14 -51.45
N GLN A 370 35.77 46.00 -52.09
CA GLN A 370 34.61 45.21 -52.55
C GLN A 370 35.19 43.94 -53.27
N ILE A 371 34.34 42.93 -53.58
CA ILE A 371 34.53 41.84 -54.59
C ILE A 371 35.34 40.60 -54.08
N GLU A 372 34.99 39.30 -54.23
CA GLU A 372 34.26 38.53 -55.26
C GLU A 372 33.73 37.14 -54.78
N GLN A 373 32.53 36.80 -55.28
CA GLN A 373 31.98 35.51 -55.79
C GLN A 373 32.60 34.13 -55.46
N ASN A 374 31.77 33.19 -54.98
CA ASN A 374 31.13 32.09 -55.76
C ASN A 374 30.38 31.13 -54.78
N GLN A 375 29.06 30.92 -54.92
CA GLN A 375 28.39 29.82 -55.67
C GLN A 375 28.73 28.42 -55.09
N SER A 376 27.81 27.53 -54.69
CA SER A 376 26.45 27.27 -55.18
C SER A 376 25.66 26.31 -54.27
N GLN A 377 24.35 26.56 -54.19
CA GLN A 377 23.19 25.66 -54.44
C GLN A 377 23.15 24.27 -53.77
N THR A 378 22.05 23.89 -53.11
CA THR A 378 20.78 23.47 -53.74
C THR A 378 19.64 23.48 -52.69
N THR A 379 18.48 24.15 -52.86
CA THR A 379 17.24 23.80 -53.63
C THR A 379 16.55 22.55 -53.05
N ASN A 380 15.31 22.51 -52.57
CA ASN A 380 13.99 22.92 -53.08
C ASN A 380 12.97 22.95 -51.89
N GLN A 381 12.03 23.90 -51.78
CA GLN A 381 10.66 23.92 -52.39
C GLN A 381 9.81 22.70 -51.96
N GLU A 382 8.50 22.78 -51.63
CA GLU A 382 7.47 23.76 -51.95
C GLU A 382 6.11 23.30 -51.35
N GLN A 383 5.21 24.25 -51.09
CA GLN A 383 3.75 24.23 -51.39
C GLN A 383 2.91 24.94 -50.33
N ALA A 384 2.49 26.15 -50.69
CA ALA A 384 1.18 26.68 -50.36
C ALA A 384 0.11 25.97 -51.21
N GLY A 385 -1.08 25.79 -50.67
CA GLY A 385 -2.25 25.32 -51.40
C GLY A 385 -3.51 25.34 -50.56
N GLN A 386 -4.30 26.40 -50.78
CA GLN A 386 -5.76 26.54 -50.61
C GLN A 386 -6.39 26.36 -49.22
#